data_AF-A0A0V8JCX2-F1
#
_entry.id   AF-A0A0V8JCX2-F1
#
_cell.length_a   1.000
_cell.length_b   1.000
_cell.length_c   1.000
_cell.angle_alpha   90.00
_cell.angle_beta   90.00
_cell.angle_gamma   90.00
#
_symmetry.space_group_name_H-M   'P 1'
#
loop_
_entity.id
_entity.type
_entity.pdbx_description
1 polymer ?
#
loop_
_entity_poly.entity_id
_entity_poly.type
_entity_poly.pdbx_seq_one_letter_code
_entity_poly.pdbx_strand_id
1 'polypeptide(L)'
;MILFLAGTSDARELALTIKEAGYPLLATVVTENAALELRKNGLNVHTGRLNQDEIGNFIEQHGVTMVVDASHPFAEEASKNAMAGAKEKGVLYLRYERDRQDYEHKHLLAADTYEEAAEKAGELGGVIMLTTGSKTLQIFTEKLLNRSNVSLIARMLPRKDNMEKCEQLGFPQKSIVAIQGPFTKDFNKALFQQLKVDVMITKESGKQGAVDEKVEAALEMGIQVVMIKRPKIAYENQYSDFADILQHISREWKGVLA
;
A
#
# COMPACT_ATOMS: atom_id res chain seq x y z
N MET A 1 14.15 3.56 21.84
CA MET A 1 12.76 3.36 21.38
C MET A 1 12.78 3.07 19.88
N ILE A 2 11.81 2.31 19.35
CA ILE A 2 11.65 2.02 17.92
C ILE A 2 10.70 3.04 17.28
N LEU A 3 11.10 3.63 16.16
CA LEU A 3 10.18 4.34 15.27
C LEU A 3 9.62 3.32 14.27
N PHE A 4 8.32 3.07 14.31
CA PHE A 4 7.67 2.02 13.54
C PHE A 4 6.75 2.61 12.46
N LEU A 5 7.10 2.48 11.18
CA LEU A 5 6.23 2.96 10.10
C LEU A 5 5.18 1.89 9.81
N ALA A 6 3.90 2.23 10.04
CA ALA A 6 2.78 1.35 9.78
C ALA A 6 2.02 1.75 8.51
N GLY A 7 1.21 0.83 7.99
CA GLY A 7 0.41 1.09 6.78
C GLY A 7 -0.25 -0.14 6.17
N THR A 8 -0.10 -1.31 6.79
CA THR A 8 -0.67 -2.58 6.35
C THR A 8 -1.31 -3.29 7.55
N SER A 9 -2.10 -4.34 7.31
CA SER A 9 -2.58 -5.24 8.36
C SER A 9 -1.41 -5.89 9.10
N ASP A 10 -0.37 -6.27 8.37
CA ASP A 10 0.80 -6.97 8.88
C ASP A 10 1.63 -6.07 9.78
N ALA A 11 1.71 -4.77 9.45
CA ALA A 11 2.35 -3.78 10.29
C ALA A 11 1.73 -3.71 11.68
N ARG A 12 0.40 -3.85 11.78
CA ARG A 12 -0.29 -3.87 13.08
C ARG A 12 0.12 -5.11 13.89
N GLU A 13 0.12 -6.28 13.26
CA GLU A 13 0.48 -7.53 13.92
C GLU A 13 1.96 -7.54 14.36
N LEU A 14 2.86 -7.06 13.50
CA LEU A 14 4.28 -6.91 13.83
C LEU A 14 4.49 -5.90 14.97
N ALA A 15 3.81 -4.76 14.96
CA ALA A 15 3.91 -3.79 16.04
C ALA A 15 3.46 -4.39 17.38
N LEU A 16 2.38 -5.17 17.40
CA LEU A 16 1.95 -5.87 18.61
C LEU A 16 2.99 -6.89 19.07
N THR A 17 3.52 -7.68 18.14
CA THR A 17 4.55 -8.68 18.44
C THR A 17 5.82 -8.04 19.03
N ILE A 18 6.28 -6.92 18.46
CA ILE A 18 7.43 -6.14 18.97
C ILE A 18 7.15 -5.60 20.38
N LYS A 19 5.93 -5.07 20.61
CA LYS A 19 5.52 -4.56 21.91
C LYS A 19 5.43 -5.67 22.97
N GLU A 20 4.85 -6.82 22.62
CA GLU A 20 4.72 -7.99 23.50
C GLU A 20 6.09 -8.58 23.87
N ALA A 21 7.07 -8.47 22.98
CA ALA A 21 8.47 -8.81 23.27
C ALA A 21 9.21 -7.80 24.17
N GLY A 22 8.53 -6.73 24.63
CA GLY A 22 9.07 -5.75 25.58
C GLY A 22 9.82 -4.57 24.94
N TYR A 23 9.77 -4.43 23.61
CA TYR A 23 10.44 -3.33 22.92
C TYR A 23 9.53 -2.10 22.81
N PRO A 24 9.91 -0.94 23.39
CA PRO A 24 9.13 0.29 23.27
C PRO A 24 9.14 0.78 21.82
N LEU A 25 7.96 0.99 21.26
CA LEU A 25 7.77 1.49 19.91
C LEU A 25 6.77 2.64 19.86
N LEU A 26 6.95 3.52 18.87
CA LEU A 26 5.97 4.50 18.44
C LEU A 26 5.63 4.26 16.98
N ALA A 27 4.36 3.94 16.71
CA ALA A 27 3.88 3.73 15.35
C ALA A 27 3.58 5.07 14.66
N THR A 28 3.87 5.17 13.36
CA THR A 28 3.48 6.32 12.53
C THR A 28 2.51 5.88 11.43
N VAL A 29 1.45 6.65 11.22
CA VAL A 29 0.45 6.43 10.17
C VAL A 29 -0.03 7.75 9.59
N VAL A 30 -0.53 7.73 8.36
CA VAL A 30 -0.95 8.94 7.64
C VAL A 30 -2.44 9.27 7.76
N THR A 31 -3.25 8.38 8.36
CA THR A 31 -4.71 8.57 8.48
C THR A 31 -5.17 8.41 9.92
N GLU A 32 -6.16 9.21 10.33
CA GLU A 32 -6.70 9.13 11.69
C GLU A 32 -7.42 7.80 11.95
N ASN A 33 -8.09 7.22 10.95
CA ASN A 33 -8.71 5.91 11.08
C ASN A 33 -7.68 4.81 11.42
N ALA A 34 -6.53 4.81 10.74
CA ALA A 34 -5.44 3.87 11.06
C ALA A 34 -4.88 4.14 12.46
N ALA A 35 -4.78 5.41 12.87
CA ALA A 35 -4.29 5.77 14.19
C ALA A 35 -5.23 5.28 15.31
N LEU A 36 -6.54 5.47 15.14
CA LEU A 36 -7.56 4.96 16.06
C LEU A 36 -7.49 3.44 16.19
N GLU A 37 -7.35 2.72 15.07
CA GLU A 37 -7.23 1.26 15.09
C GLU A 37 -5.98 0.79 15.86
N LEU A 38 -4.81 1.42 15.64
CA LEU A 38 -3.59 1.07 16.38
C LEU A 38 -3.70 1.41 17.87
N ARG A 39 -4.26 2.58 18.21
CA ARG A 39 -4.49 3.00 19.61
C ARG A 39 -5.44 2.07 20.36
N LYS A 40 -6.50 1.57 19.71
CA LYS A 40 -7.40 0.56 20.31
C LYS A 40 -6.68 -0.72 20.72
N ASN A 41 -5.59 -1.07 20.04
CA ASN A 41 -4.73 -2.21 20.38
C ASN A 41 -3.59 -1.81 21.34
N GLY A 42 -3.69 -0.64 21.97
CA GLY A 42 -2.75 -0.15 22.99
C GLY A 42 -1.39 0.31 22.44
N LEU A 43 -1.27 0.59 21.14
CA LEU A 43 -0.03 1.13 20.56
C LEU A 43 0.00 2.65 20.68
N ASN A 44 1.18 3.21 20.95
CA ASN A 44 1.40 4.65 20.83
C ASN A 44 1.50 5.02 19.36
N VAL A 45 0.84 6.11 18.95
CA VAL A 45 0.73 6.48 17.54
C VAL A 45 0.93 7.97 17.30
N HIS A 46 1.81 8.29 16.37
CA HIS A 46 1.93 9.60 15.72
C HIS A 46 1.14 9.59 14.40
N THR A 47 0.19 10.51 14.24
CA THR A 47 -0.55 10.68 12.98
C THR A 47 0.09 11.81 12.16
N GLY A 48 0.54 11.50 10.96
CA GLY A 48 1.16 12.48 10.08
C GLY A 48 2.04 11.82 9.01
N ARG A 49 2.30 12.56 7.94
CA ARG A 49 3.42 12.24 7.05
C ARG A 49 4.68 12.83 7.66
N LEU A 50 5.78 12.09 7.56
CA LEU A 50 7.10 12.57 7.94
C LEU A 50 7.99 12.55 6.70
N ASN A 51 8.59 13.70 6.38
CA ASN A 51 9.68 13.80 5.42
C ASN A 51 11.02 13.38 6.06
N GLN A 52 12.10 13.36 5.28
CA GLN A 52 13.43 12.97 5.79
C GLN A 52 13.85 13.79 7.02
N ASP A 53 13.79 15.12 6.94
CA ASP A 53 14.23 16.03 8.01
C ASP A 53 13.37 15.85 9.28
N GLU A 54 12.07 15.68 9.11
CA GLU A 54 11.13 15.39 10.19
C GLU A 54 11.45 14.05 10.86
N ILE A 55 11.81 13.01 10.08
CA ILE A 55 12.25 11.72 10.64
C ILE A 55 13.56 11.89 11.40
N GLY A 56 14.52 12.64 10.86
CA GLY A 56 15.80 12.92 11.54
C GLY A 56 15.58 13.66 12.87
N ASN A 57 14.78 14.71 12.86
CA ASN A 57 14.40 15.46 14.07
C ASN A 57 13.65 14.57 15.07
N PHE A 58 12.76 13.71 14.58
CA PHE A 58 12.02 12.78 15.42
C PHE A 58 12.96 11.82 16.14
N ILE A 59 13.93 11.26 15.42
CA ILE A 59 14.93 10.33 15.95
C ILE A 59 15.70 10.97 17.09
N GLU A 60 16.17 12.20 16.89
CA GLU A 60 16.96 12.94 17.86
C GLU A 60 16.15 13.32 19.11
N GLN A 61 14.94 13.88 18.92
CA GLN A 61 14.08 14.34 20.01
C GLN A 61 13.62 13.20 20.93
N HIS A 62 13.40 12.01 20.37
CA HIS A 62 12.81 10.88 21.11
C HIS A 62 13.81 9.76 21.41
N GLY A 63 15.10 9.96 21.12
CA GLY A 63 16.13 8.93 21.33
C GLY A 63 15.80 7.62 20.62
N VAL A 64 15.35 7.71 19.37
CA VAL A 64 15.06 6.52 18.55
C VAL A 64 16.37 5.81 18.26
N THR A 65 16.40 4.51 18.53
CA THR A 65 17.60 3.67 18.35
C THR A 65 17.48 2.76 17.13
N MET A 66 16.27 2.64 16.56
CA MET A 66 15.99 1.81 15.40
C MET A 66 14.72 2.29 14.69
N VAL A 67 14.73 2.22 13.36
CA VAL A 67 13.55 2.41 12.50
C VAL A 67 13.13 1.05 11.96
N VAL A 68 11.87 0.68 12.17
CA VAL A 68 11.26 -0.51 11.56
C VAL A 68 10.20 -0.04 10.58
N ASP A 69 10.42 -0.29 9.29
CA ASP A 69 9.51 0.08 8.22
C ASP A 69 8.65 -1.12 7.80
N ALA A 70 7.39 -1.11 8.24
CA ALA A 70 6.35 -2.05 7.79
C ALA A 70 5.27 -1.33 6.94
N SER A 71 5.62 -0.19 6.34
CA SER A 71 4.70 0.54 5.47
C SER A 71 4.34 -0.26 4.21
N HIS A 72 3.25 0.12 3.55
CA HIS A 72 2.81 -0.56 2.33
C HIS A 72 3.92 -0.58 1.26
N PRO A 73 4.15 -1.66 0.49
CA PRO A 73 5.21 -1.71 -0.54
C PRO A 73 5.14 -0.63 -1.63
N PHE A 74 4.01 0.07 -1.75
CA PHE A 74 3.81 1.17 -2.71
C PHE A 74 3.98 2.55 -2.04
N ALA A 75 4.34 2.60 -0.76
CA ALA A 75 4.64 3.82 -0.01
C ALA A 75 6.11 4.21 -0.18
N GLU A 76 6.59 4.27 -1.44
CA GLU A 76 8.00 4.46 -1.76
C GLU A 76 8.62 5.68 -1.08
N GLU A 77 7.90 6.80 -1.07
CA GLU A 77 8.37 8.04 -0.44
C GLU A 77 8.57 7.85 1.07
N ALA A 78 7.68 7.12 1.74
CA ALA A 78 7.80 6.86 3.18
C ALA A 78 9.05 6.02 3.47
N SER A 79 9.28 4.95 2.70
CA SER A 79 10.49 4.13 2.81
C SER A 79 11.76 4.91 2.50
N LYS A 80 11.77 5.71 1.43
CA LYS A 80 12.92 6.55 1.04
C LYS A 80 13.26 7.57 2.11
N ASN A 81 12.27 8.28 2.64
CA ASN A 81 12.45 9.25 3.72
C ASN A 81 12.97 8.57 5.00
N ALA A 82 12.41 7.41 5.36
CA ALA A 82 12.82 6.67 6.55
C ALA A 82 14.25 6.15 6.46
N MET A 83 14.64 5.57 5.33
CA MET A 83 16.02 5.15 5.08
C MET A 83 16.99 6.33 5.14
N ALA A 84 16.64 7.45 4.49
CA ALA A 84 17.50 8.63 4.48
C ALA A 84 17.66 9.24 5.87
N GLY A 85 16.56 9.43 6.61
CA GLY A 85 16.59 9.99 7.97
C GLY A 85 17.30 9.06 8.98
N ALA A 86 17.10 7.74 8.87
CA ALA A 86 17.81 6.77 9.69
C ALA A 86 19.32 6.79 9.41
N LYS A 87 19.70 6.80 8.11
CA LYS A 87 21.11 6.88 7.69
C LYS A 87 21.78 8.16 8.17
N GLU A 88 21.11 9.30 8.04
CA GLU A 88 21.62 10.60 8.48
C GLU A 88 21.92 10.62 9.98
N LYS A 89 21.07 9.99 10.80
CA LYS A 89 21.23 9.91 12.26
C LYS A 89 22.02 8.68 12.74
N GLY A 90 22.55 7.86 11.83
CA GLY A 90 23.30 6.66 12.17
C GLY A 90 22.48 5.58 12.89
N VAL A 91 21.17 5.55 12.64
CA VAL A 91 20.22 4.61 13.25
C VAL A 91 19.95 3.44 12.31
N LEU A 92 19.83 2.24 12.87
CA LEU A 92 19.51 1.03 12.12
C LEU A 92 18.13 1.14 11.48
N TYR A 93 18.04 0.76 10.20
CA TYR A 93 16.80 0.67 9.46
C TYR A 93 16.53 -0.80 9.08
N LEU A 94 15.37 -1.30 9.49
CA LEU A 94 14.87 -2.64 9.15
C LEU A 94 13.61 -2.50 8.32
N ARG A 95 13.54 -3.19 7.18
CA ARG A 95 12.35 -3.28 6.33
C ARG A 95 11.67 -4.61 6.57
N TYR A 96 10.40 -4.56 6.97
CA TYR A 96 9.51 -5.71 6.83
C TYR A 96 8.76 -5.59 5.51
N GLU A 97 8.97 -6.55 4.63
CA GLU A 97 8.17 -6.70 3.43
C GLU A 97 8.01 -8.18 3.10
N ARG A 98 6.75 -8.65 3.10
CA ARG A 98 6.41 -10.01 2.73
C ARG A 98 6.91 -10.39 1.34
N ASP A 99 7.24 -11.66 1.20
CA ASP A 99 7.58 -12.26 -0.09
C ASP A 99 6.48 -12.04 -1.13
N ARG A 100 6.93 -11.98 -2.37
CA ARG A 100 6.04 -11.88 -3.53
C ARG A 100 5.39 -13.24 -3.75
N GLN A 101 4.10 -13.23 -4.05
CA GLN A 101 3.45 -14.40 -4.62
C GLN A 101 3.49 -14.24 -6.14
N ASP A 102 4.29 -15.06 -6.81
CA ASP A 102 4.24 -15.14 -8.26
C ASP A 102 2.90 -15.76 -8.66
N TYR A 103 2.07 -14.96 -9.33
CA TYR A 103 0.76 -15.37 -9.81
C TYR A 103 0.76 -15.41 -11.33
N GLU A 104 0.86 -16.61 -11.89
CA GLU A 104 0.74 -16.82 -13.33
C GLU A 104 -0.69 -17.22 -13.70
N HIS A 105 -1.30 -16.45 -14.61
CA HIS A 105 -2.60 -16.78 -15.15
C HIS A 105 -2.75 -16.21 -16.56
N LYS A 106 -3.47 -16.92 -17.44
CA LYS A 106 -3.68 -16.50 -18.85
C LYS A 106 -4.36 -15.13 -19.02
N HIS A 107 -5.08 -14.68 -17.99
CA HIS A 107 -5.77 -13.38 -17.95
C HIS A 107 -5.05 -12.36 -17.06
N LEU A 108 -3.81 -12.63 -16.63
CA LEU A 108 -3.00 -11.71 -15.84
C LEU A 108 -1.84 -11.18 -16.67
N LEU A 109 -1.76 -9.86 -16.76
CA LEU A 109 -0.66 -9.13 -17.38
C LEU A 109 0.08 -8.33 -16.31
N ALA A 110 1.36 -8.60 -16.10
CA ALA A 110 2.16 -7.83 -15.16
C ALA A 110 2.68 -6.54 -15.83
N ALA A 111 2.76 -5.44 -15.09
CA ALA A 111 3.32 -4.15 -15.52
C ALA A 111 4.27 -3.61 -14.45
N ASP A 112 5.43 -3.07 -14.85
CA ASP A 112 6.42 -2.51 -13.93
C ASP A 112 6.09 -1.05 -13.55
N THR A 113 5.30 -0.34 -14.35
CA THR A 113 4.88 1.05 -14.07
C THR A 113 3.38 1.28 -14.28
N TYR A 114 2.88 2.42 -13.77
CA TYR A 114 1.49 2.85 -13.99
C TYR A 114 1.22 3.17 -15.46
N GLU A 115 2.20 3.76 -16.15
CA GLU A 115 2.13 4.09 -17.58
C GLU A 115 2.07 2.82 -18.42
N GLU A 116 2.91 1.83 -18.13
CA GLU A 116 2.88 0.54 -18.82
C GLU A 116 1.54 -0.17 -18.59
N ALA A 117 1.01 -0.12 -17.35
CA ALA A 117 -0.30 -0.65 -17.04
C ALA A 117 -1.41 0.05 -17.83
N ALA A 118 -1.32 1.37 -18.00
CA ALA A 118 -2.27 2.15 -18.79
C ALA A 118 -2.21 1.78 -20.27
N GLU A 119 -1.01 1.62 -20.85
CA GLU A 119 -0.88 1.20 -22.26
C GLU A 119 -1.45 -0.20 -22.49
N LYS A 120 -1.06 -1.19 -21.67
CA LYS A 120 -1.59 -2.56 -21.74
C LYS A 120 -3.11 -2.62 -21.63
N ALA A 121 -3.68 -1.89 -20.67
CA ALA A 121 -5.13 -1.85 -20.51
C ALA A 121 -5.82 -1.12 -21.68
N GLY A 122 -5.20 -0.08 -22.22
CA GLY A 122 -5.71 0.68 -23.37
C GLY A 122 -5.70 -0.11 -24.69
N GLU A 123 -4.74 -1.02 -24.86
CA GLU A 123 -4.70 -1.99 -25.99
C GLU A 123 -5.84 -3.00 -25.91
N LEU A 124 -6.16 -3.49 -24.71
CA LEU A 124 -7.29 -4.38 -24.47
C LEU A 124 -8.64 -3.68 -24.71
N GLY A 125 -8.78 -2.42 -24.28
CA GLY A 125 -10.01 -1.64 -24.44
C GLY A 125 -11.16 -2.10 -23.52
N GLY A 126 -12.38 -1.67 -23.84
CA GLY A 126 -13.59 -2.02 -23.09
C GLY A 126 -13.76 -1.17 -21.83
N VAL A 127 -14.46 -1.72 -20.83
CA VAL A 127 -14.66 -1.09 -19.53
C VAL A 127 -13.49 -1.43 -18.61
N ILE A 128 -12.67 -0.42 -18.33
CA ILE A 128 -11.48 -0.54 -17.50
C ILE A 128 -11.80 -0.04 -16.09
N MET A 129 -11.73 -0.91 -15.08
CA MET A 129 -11.86 -0.52 -13.67
C MET A 129 -10.49 -0.34 -13.01
N LEU A 130 -10.23 0.88 -12.55
CA LEU A 130 -9.08 1.22 -11.72
C LEU A 130 -9.36 0.88 -10.26
N THR A 131 -8.52 0.05 -9.67
CA THR A 131 -8.54 -0.27 -8.23
C THR A 131 -7.25 0.18 -7.53
N THR A 132 -6.54 1.13 -8.13
CA THR A 132 -5.21 1.62 -7.71
C THR A 132 -5.25 2.78 -6.71
N GLY A 133 -6.43 3.35 -6.47
CA GLY A 133 -6.66 4.55 -5.65
C GLY A 133 -6.46 5.87 -6.41
N SER A 134 -6.74 7.00 -5.74
CA SER A 134 -6.78 8.34 -6.34
C SER A 134 -5.41 8.94 -6.67
N LYS A 135 -4.34 8.56 -5.94
CA LYS A 135 -2.99 9.12 -6.15
C LYS A 135 -2.48 8.96 -7.59
N THR A 136 -2.83 7.85 -8.23
CA THR A 136 -2.37 7.49 -9.58
C THR A 136 -3.43 7.75 -10.63
N LEU A 137 -4.60 8.30 -10.24
CA LEU A 137 -5.73 8.52 -11.14
C LEU A 137 -5.35 9.42 -12.31
N GLN A 138 -4.52 10.45 -12.06
CA GLN A 138 -4.08 11.38 -13.09
C GLN A 138 -3.38 10.69 -14.27
N ILE A 139 -2.47 9.76 -14.00
CA ILE A 139 -1.74 9.00 -15.03
C ILE A 139 -2.73 8.25 -15.94
N PHE A 140 -3.69 7.55 -15.32
CA PHE A 140 -4.69 6.79 -16.08
C PHE A 140 -5.65 7.70 -16.84
N THR A 141 -6.08 8.81 -16.24
CA THR A 141 -6.95 9.77 -16.92
C THR A 141 -6.28 10.35 -18.17
N GLU A 142 -5.03 10.81 -18.05
CA GLU A 142 -4.27 11.38 -19.17
C GLU A 142 -4.06 10.37 -20.31
N LYS A 143 -3.84 9.10 -19.98
CA LYS A 143 -3.56 8.03 -20.95
C LYS A 143 -4.80 7.36 -21.55
N LEU A 144 -5.88 7.22 -20.78
CA LEU A 144 -7.02 6.36 -21.12
C LEU A 144 -8.32 7.12 -21.38
N LEU A 145 -8.56 8.26 -20.73
CA LEU A 145 -9.89 8.88 -20.73
C LEU A 145 -10.36 9.29 -22.15
N ASN A 146 -9.42 9.69 -23.01
CA ASN A 146 -9.71 10.14 -24.37
C ASN A 146 -9.60 9.04 -25.43
N ARG A 147 -9.34 7.77 -25.05
CA ARG A 147 -9.27 6.65 -26.00
C ARG A 147 -10.68 6.22 -26.40
N SER A 148 -10.96 6.17 -27.70
CA SER A 148 -12.29 5.88 -28.23
C SER A 148 -12.81 4.47 -27.90
N ASN A 149 -11.90 3.52 -27.65
CA ASN A 149 -12.21 2.13 -27.30
C ASN A 149 -12.30 1.86 -25.79
N VAL A 150 -12.22 2.90 -24.94
CA VAL A 150 -12.13 2.75 -23.47
C VAL A 150 -13.28 3.46 -22.76
N SER A 151 -13.86 2.77 -21.79
CA SER A 151 -14.70 3.36 -20.74
C SER A 151 -14.02 3.18 -19.39
N LEU A 152 -13.55 4.28 -18.79
CA LEU A 152 -12.80 4.22 -17.54
C LEU A 152 -13.73 4.34 -16.33
N ILE A 153 -13.52 3.49 -15.33
CA ILE A 153 -14.21 3.50 -14.02
C ILE A 153 -13.14 3.56 -12.92
N ALA A 154 -13.31 4.42 -11.92
CA ALA A 154 -12.37 4.52 -10.80
C ALA A 154 -13.05 4.15 -9.49
N ARG A 155 -12.53 3.11 -8.83
CA ARG A 155 -12.95 2.72 -7.47
C ARG A 155 -12.00 3.29 -6.44
N MET A 156 -12.51 4.10 -5.52
CA MET A 156 -11.72 4.79 -4.51
C MET A 156 -12.50 5.01 -3.22
N LEU A 157 -11.80 5.39 -2.15
CA LEU A 157 -12.43 5.70 -0.86
C LEU A 157 -13.37 6.91 -0.99
N PRO A 158 -14.48 6.95 -0.23
CA PRO A 158 -15.42 8.06 -0.21
C PRO A 158 -14.86 9.24 0.60
N ARG A 159 -13.81 9.89 0.07
CA ARG A 159 -13.17 11.07 0.67
C ARG A 159 -13.39 12.30 -0.21
N LYS A 160 -13.52 13.47 0.43
CA LYS A 160 -13.75 14.74 -0.26
C LYS A 160 -12.63 15.07 -1.26
N ASP A 161 -11.38 14.92 -0.83
CA ASP A 161 -10.19 15.18 -1.66
C ASP A 161 -10.13 14.27 -2.90
N ASN A 162 -10.64 13.05 -2.81
CA ASN A 162 -10.76 12.15 -3.96
C ASN A 162 -11.78 12.69 -4.99
N MET A 163 -12.89 13.27 -4.54
CA MET A 163 -13.92 13.83 -5.43
C MET A 163 -13.42 15.12 -6.09
N GLU A 164 -12.78 16.00 -5.32
CA GLU A 164 -12.12 17.21 -5.83
C GLU A 164 -11.07 16.87 -6.89
N LYS A 165 -10.28 15.81 -6.68
CA LYS A 165 -9.31 15.32 -7.68
C LYS A 165 -9.99 14.79 -8.94
N CYS A 166 -11.11 14.07 -8.83
CA CYS A 166 -11.86 13.59 -9.99
C CYS A 166 -12.38 14.77 -10.83
N GLU A 167 -12.94 15.80 -10.18
CA GLU A 167 -13.43 17.01 -10.83
C GLU A 167 -12.30 17.74 -11.58
N GLN A 168 -11.15 17.96 -10.92
CA GLN A 168 -9.97 18.59 -11.53
C GLN A 168 -9.47 17.86 -12.78
N LEU A 169 -9.60 16.53 -12.80
CA LEU A 169 -9.17 15.68 -13.91
C LEU A 169 -10.25 15.52 -14.99
N GLY A 170 -11.43 16.14 -14.85
CA GLY A 170 -12.55 15.96 -15.76
C GLY A 170 -13.10 14.52 -15.77
N PHE A 171 -12.91 13.77 -14.68
CA PHE A 171 -13.31 12.39 -14.59
C PHE A 171 -14.85 12.29 -14.47
N PRO A 172 -15.54 11.54 -15.35
CA PRO A 172 -17.00 11.52 -15.36
C PRO A 172 -17.61 11.01 -14.05
N GLN A 173 -18.57 11.73 -13.48
CA GLN A 173 -19.20 11.34 -12.21
C GLN A 173 -19.81 9.94 -12.24
N LYS A 174 -20.45 9.56 -13.36
CA LYS A 174 -21.01 8.21 -13.58
C LYS A 174 -19.98 7.07 -13.53
N SER A 175 -18.71 7.40 -13.67
CA SER A 175 -17.59 6.46 -13.67
C SER A 175 -16.92 6.31 -12.30
N ILE A 176 -17.43 6.98 -11.26
CA ILE A 176 -16.84 6.97 -9.92
C ILE A 176 -17.56 5.93 -9.05
N VAL A 177 -16.80 5.02 -8.45
CA VAL A 177 -17.29 4.09 -7.43
C VAL A 177 -16.63 4.44 -6.09
N ALA A 178 -17.30 5.27 -5.30
CA ALA A 178 -16.82 5.74 -4.00
C ALA A 178 -17.27 4.80 -2.88
N ILE A 179 -16.41 3.85 -2.49
CA ILE A 179 -16.77 2.79 -1.52
C ILE A 179 -15.54 2.34 -0.72
N GLN A 180 -15.76 1.94 0.54
CA GLN A 180 -14.73 1.43 1.45
C GLN A 180 -14.90 -0.07 1.70
N GLY A 181 -13.81 -0.82 1.59
CA GLY A 181 -13.77 -2.26 1.87
C GLY A 181 -13.52 -2.59 3.35
N PRO A 182 -13.25 -3.86 3.69
CA PRO A 182 -12.96 -4.98 2.77
C PRO A 182 -14.18 -5.41 1.92
N PHE A 183 -13.92 -5.98 0.75
CA PHE A 183 -14.96 -6.47 -0.17
C PHE A 183 -14.84 -7.97 -0.33
N THR A 184 -15.97 -8.67 -0.27
CA THR A 184 -16.02 -10.10 -0.53
C THR A 184 -15.79 -10.41 -2.00
N LYS A 185 -15.34 -11.62 -2.34
CA LYS A 185 -15.26 -12.11 -3.73
C LYS A 185 -16.59 -11.94 -4.47
N ASP A 186 -17.70 -12.32 -3.85
CA ASP A 186 -19.04 -12.21 -4.45
C ASP A 186 -19.46 -10.76 -4.71
N PHE A 187 -19.13 -9.85 -3.79
CA PHE A 187 -19.39 -8.42 -4.01
C PHE A 187 -18.58 -7.89 -5.20
N ASN A 188 -17.30 -8.27 -5.32
CA ASN A 188 -16.49 -7.87 -6.47
C ASN A 188 -17.09 -8.43 -7.77
N LYS A 189 -17.52 -9.70 -7.80
CA LYS A 189 -18.18 -10.29 -8.98
C LYS A 189 -19.44 -9.54 -9.39
N ALA A 190 -20.32 -9.27 -8.43
CA ALA A 190 -21.56 -8.52 -8.68
C ALA A 190 -21.26 -7.11 -9.20
N LEU A 191 -20.27 -6.43 -8.64
CA LEU A 191 -19.84 -5.11 -9.08
C LEU A 191 -19.27 -5.14 -10.51
N PHE A 192 -18.40 -6.11 -10.81
CA PHE A 192 -17.83 -6.29 -12.15
C PHE A 192 -18.91 -6.58 -13.19
N GLN A 193 -19.88 -7.43 -12.85
CA GLN A 193 -21.00 -7.76 -13.73
C GLN A 193 -21.90 -6.53 -13.97
N GLN A 194 -22.27 -5.81 -12.91
CA GLN A 194 -23.13 -4.62 -12.99
C GLN A 194 -22.51 -3.53 -13.87
N LEU A 195 -21.20 -3.34 -13.74
CA LEU A 195 -20.45 -2.31 -14.48
C LEU A 195 -19.86 -2.82 -15.80
N LYS A 196 -20.07 -4.10 -16.12
CA LYS A 196 -19.54 -4.77 -17.32
C LYS A 196 -18.04 -4.61 -17.48
N VAL A 197 -17.30 -4.80 -16.40
CA VAL A 197 -15.84 -4.64 -16.38
C VAL A 197 -15.17 -5.69 -17.26
N ASP A 198 -14.38 -5.25 -18.23
CA ASP A 198 -13.60 -6.11 -19.14
C ASP A 198 -12.14 -6.22 -18.68
N VAL A 199 -11.60 -5.15 -18.08
CA VAL A 199 -10.23 -5.05 -17.60
C VAL A 199 -10.19 -4.44 -16.20
N MET A 200 -9.44 -5.06 -15.28
CA MET A 200 -9.14 -4.49 -13.98
C MET A 200 -7.66 -4.10 -13.90
N ILE A 201 -7.37 -2.84 -13.58
CA ILE A 201 -6.02 -2.41 -13.22
C ILE A 201 -5.90 -2.44 -11.69
N THR A 202 -4.89 -3.14 -11.18
CA THR A 202 -4.66 -3.25 -9.74
C THR A 202 -3.20 -3.28 -9.37
N LYS A 203 -2.93 -3.09 -8.08
CA LYS A 203 -1.60 -3.19 -7.48
C LYS A 203 -1.43 -4.58 -6.89
N GLU A 204 -0.23 -5.11 -6.99
CA GLU A 204 0.16 -6.33 -6.29
C GLU A 204 -0.09 -6.17 -4.78
N SER A 205 -1.00 -7.00 -4.23
CA SER A 205 -1.35 -7.00 -2.80
C SER A 205 -0.64 -8.16 -2.08
N GLY A 206 -0.33 -7.99 -0.80
CA GLY A 206 0.42 -8.97 0.01
C GLY A 206 -0.38 -9.66 1.13
N LYS A 207 -1.68 -9.93 0.95
CA LYS A 207 -2.43 -10.70 1.97
C LYS A 207 -1.84 -12.11 2.12
N GLN A 208 -1.70 -12.57 3.36
CA GLN A 208 -1.22 -13.92 3.67
C GLN A 208 -2.19 -14.98 3.14
N GLY A 209 -1.66 -15.95 2.38
CA GLY A 209 -2.33 -17.22 2.08
C GLY A 209 -3.56 -17.16 1.16
N ALA A 210 -3.92 -16.00 0.61
CA ALA A 210 -5.04 -15.87 -0.32
C ALA A 210 -4.77 -14.82 -1.39
N VAL A 211 -5.11 -15.17 -2.64
CA VAL A 211 -5.24 -14.21 -3.73
C VAL A 211 -6.22 -13.12 -3.29
N ASP A 212 -5.92 -11.86 -3.59
CA ASP A 212 -6.84 -10.77 -3.29
C ASP A 212 -8.22 -11.08 -3.87
N GLU A 213 -9.28 -11.02 -3.07
CA GLU A 213 -10.62 -11.47 -3.45
C GLU A 213 -11.12 -10.79 -4.73
N LYS A 214 -10.66 -9.56 -5.01
CA LYS A 214 -10.98 -8.86 -6.26
C LYS A 214 -10.27 -9.44 -7.49
N VAL A 215 -9.03 -9.91 -7.32
CA VAL A 215 -8.22 -10.54 -8.36
C VAL A 215 -8.81 -11.92 -8.67
N GLU A 216 -9.09 -12.71 -7.64
CA GLU A 216 -9.75 -14.00 -7.81
C GLU A 216 -11.11 -13.86 -8.51
N ALA A 217 -11.95 -12.90 -8.08
CA ALA A 217 -13.22 -12.58 -8.74
C ALA A 217 -13.04 -12.24 -10.23
N ALA A 218 -12.06 -11.39 -10.57
CA ALA A 218 -11.82 -10.97 -11.94
C ALA A 218 -11.40 -12.15 -12.82
N LEU A 219 -10.47 -12.97 -12.33
CA LEU A 219 -9.94 -14.12 -13.08
C LEU A 219 -10.99 -15.21 -13.30
N GLU A 220 -11.83 -15.50 -12.29
CA GLU A 220 -12.96 -16.44 -12.42
C GLU A 220 -14.01 -15.96 -13.42
N MET A 221 -14.15 -14.64 -13.59
CA MET A 221 -15.06 -14.03 -14.57
C MET A 221 -14.41 -13.87 -15.96
N GLY A 222 -13.15 -14.25 -16.14
CA GLY A 222 -12.41 -14.08 -17.40
C GLY A 222 -12.03 -12.62 -17.71
N ILE A 223 -12.10 -11.73 -16.72
CA ILE A 223 -11.70 -10.33 -16.80
C ILE A 223 -10.18 -10.25 -16.87
N GLN A 224 -9.65 -9.41 -17.76
CA GLN A 224 -8.21 -9.19 -17.88
C GLN A 224 -7.71 -8.38 -16.67
N VAL A 225 -6.69 -8.88 -15.99
CA VAL A 225 -6.10 -8.22 -14.83
C VAL A 225 -4.73 -7.65 -15.21
N VAL A 226 -4.61 -6.33 -15.21
CA VAL A 226 -3.32 -5.66 -15.34
C VAL A 226 -2.79 -5.37 -13.94
N MET A 227 -1.79 -6.17 -13.52
CA MET A 227 -1.18 -6.13 -12.20
C MET A 227 0.08 -5.27 -12.24
N ILE A 228 0.05 -4.14 -11.54
CA ILE A 228 1.24 -3.30 -11.34
C ILE A 228 2.10 -3.95 -10.25
N LYS A 229 3.34 -4.27 -10.60
CA LYS A 229 4.32 -4.86 -9.68
C LYS A 229 4.74 -3.87 -8.63
N ARG A 230 5.18 -4.39 -7.48
CA ARG A 230 5.77 -3.54 -6.43
C ARG A 230 6.99 -2.78 -6.96
N PRO A 231 7.16 -1.51 -6.56
CA PRO A 231 8.37 -0.73 -6.84
C PRO A 231 9.64 -1.48 -6.42
N LYS A 232 10.71 -1.32 -7.19
CA LYS A 232 12.02 -1.89 -6.87
C LYS A 232 12.80 -0.87 -6.02
N ILE A 233 12.81 -1.09 -4.71
CA ILE A 233 13.62 -0.31 -3.76
C ILE A 233 14.71 -1.22 -3.20
N ALA A 234 15.94 -0.72 -3.16
CA ALA A 234 17.04 -1.40 -2.51
C ALA A 234 16.99 -1.11 -1.00
N TYR A 235 16.81 -2.16 -0.21
CA TYR A 235 16.82 -2.11 1.24
C TYR A 235 18.07 -2.82 1.76
N GLU A 236 18.71 -2.27 2.80
CA GLU A 236 19.91 -2.87 3.40
C GLU A 236 19.56 -4.11 4.24
N ASN A 237 18.57 -3.97 5.13
CA ASN A 237 18.09 -5.05 5.99
C ASN A 237 16.60 -5.31 5.72
N GLN A 238 16.30 -6.23 4.80
CA GLN A 238 14.93 -6.61 4.47
C GLN A 238 14.61 -8.03 4.95
N TYR A 239 13.42 -8.18 5.55
CA TYR A 239 12.90 -9.43 6.07
C TYR A 239 11.47 -9.65 5.63
N SER A 240 11.12 -10.90 5.33
CA SER A 240 9.75 -11.31 4.99
C SER A 240 9.01 -12.00 6.13
N ASP A 241 9.71 -12.35 7.22
CA ASP A 241 9.17 -12.98 8.43
C ASP A 241 9.30 -12.06 9.67
N PHE A 242 8.33 -12.15 10.58
CA PHE A 242 8.34 -11.40 11.83
C PHE A 242 9.42 -11.90 12.81
N ALA A 243 9.69 -13.20 12.82
CA ALA A 243 10.71 -13.81 13.68
C ALA A 243 12.10 -13.26 13.36
N ASP A 244 12.42 -13.09 12.08
CA ASP A 244 13.71 -12.54 11.65
C ASP A 244 13.87 -11.07 12.05
N ILE A 245 12.79 -10.28 11.95
CA ILE A 245 12.74 -8.90 12.46
C ILE A 245 13.02 -8.88 13.96
N LEU A 246 12.33 -9.71 14.75
CA LEU A 246 12.52 -9.77 16.21
C LEU A 246 13.93 -10.22 16.58
N GLN A 247 14.48 -11.21 15.88
CA GLN A 247 15.83 -11.69 16.13
C GLN A 247 16.87 -10.59 15.83
N HIS A 248 16.67 -9.81 14.77
CA HIS A 248 17.53 -8.66 14.49
C HIS A 248 17.39 -7.60 15.59
N ILE A 249 16.15 -7.24 15.96
CA ILE A 249 15.89 -6.29 17.05
C ILE A 249 16.62 -6.74 18.31
N SER A 250 16.50 -8.01 18.71
CA SER A 250 17.11 -8.51 19.94
C SER A 250 18.64 -8.46 19.90
N ARG A 251 19.26 -8.71 18.74
CA ARG A 251 20.72 -8.68 18.58
C ARG A 251 21.29 -7.26 18.69
N GLU A 252 20.59 -6.29 18.13
CA GLU A 252 21.06 -4.91 18.01
C GLU A 252 20.47 -3.95 19.06
N TRP A 253 19.62 -4.45 19.97
CA TRP A 253 18.96 -3.61 20.96
C TRP A 253 19.97 -3.02 21.96
N LYS A 254 20.10 -1.70 21.93
CA LYS A 254 20.96 -0.93 22.85
C LYS A 254 20.16 -0.17 23.94
N GLY A 255 18.84 -0.35 23.98
CA GLY A 255 17.96 0.31 24.95
C GLY A 255 17.69 -0.53 26.20
N VAL A 256 16.96 0.03 27.16
CA VAL A 256 16.38 -0.72 28.29
C VAL A 256 15.03 -1.29 27.85
N LEU A 257 14.73 -2.54 28.19
CA LEU A 257 13.41 -3.15 27.97
C LEU A 257 12.37 -2.49 28.88
N ALA A 258 11.15 -2.34 28.37
CA ALA A 258 10.05 -1.68 29.08
C ALA A 258 9.36 -2.62 30.09
#